data_AF-A0A7V6A413-F1
#
_entry.id   AF-A0A7V6A413-F1
#
_cell.length_a   1.000
_cell.length_b   1.000
_cell.length_c   1.000
_cell.angle_alpha   90.00
_cell.angle_beta   90.00
_cell.angle_gamma   90.00
#
_symmetry.space_group_name_H-M   'P 1'
#
loop_
_entity.id
_entity.type
_entity.pdbx_description
1 polymer ?
#
loop_
_entity_poly.entity_id
_entity_poly.type
_entity_poly.pdbx_seq_one_letter_code
_entity_poly.pdbx_strand_id
1 'polypeptide(L)'
;MSINLLYQYSRATNITLTAQRAFNQDTDFRNAGYYNTSVFVALNHQWNRLRLASYVSFYFINSNYLNPTLDAQGQFLKRLDNTLGTGFGLSRPVTRWLRARVDYAYLNRSSNFFGYSYNDNRVLMGFQTSF
;
A
#
# COMPACT_ATOMS: atom_id res chain seq x y z
N MET A 1 -2.88 13.31 10.54
CA MET A 1 -3.14 14.31 9.47
C MET A 1 -3.02 13.61 8.13
N SER A 2 -3.90 13.92 7.18
CA SER A 2 -3.89 13.35 5.83
C SER A 2 -4.12 14.45 4.79
N ILE A 3 -3.43 14.35 3.67
CA ILE A 3 -3.59 15.18 2.47
C ILE A 3 -3.94 14.23 1.33
N ASN A 4 -4.98 14.56 0.59
CA ASN A 4 -5.40 13.80 -0.58
C ASN A 4 -5.55 14.76 -1.77
N LEU A 5 -4.89 14.43 -2.88
CA LEU A 5 -4.94 15.17 -4.12
C LEU A 5 -5.41 14.22 -5.22
N LEU A 6 -6.49 14.63 -5.90
CA LEU A 6 -7.00 13.97 -7.09
C LEU A 6 -6.78 14.89 -8.29
N TYR A 7 -6.02 14.41 -9.26
CA TYR A 7 -5.80 15.11 -10.53
C TYR A 7 -6.43 14.32 -11.67
N GLN A 8 -7.39 14.93 -12.36
CA GLN A 8 -8.03 14.34 -13.52
C GLN A 8 -7.32 14.81 -14.79
N TYR A 9 -6.39 14.00 -15.30
CA TYR A 9 -5.68 14.31 -16.55
C TYR A 9 -6.62 14.24 -17.77
N SER A 10 -7.56 13.29 -17.78
CA SER A 10 -8.57 13.17 -18.83
C SER A 10 -9.85 12.52 -18.29
N ARG A 11 -10.87 12.38 -19.14
CA ARG A 11 -12.09 11.62 -18.80
C ARG A 11 -11.78 10.15 -18.45
N ALA A 12 -10.71 9.59 -19.00
CA ALA A 12 -10.33 8.19 -18.83
C ALA A 12 -9.15 7.99 -17.86
N THR A 13 -8.37 9.04 -17.54
CA THR A 13 -7.17 8.95 -16.72
C THR A 13 -7.25 9.85 -15.51
N ASN A 14 -6.98 9.30 -14.33
CA ASN A 14 -6.79 10.07 -13.11
C ASN A 14 -5.53 9.64 -12.37
N ILE A 15 -5.02 10.57 -11.56
CA ILE A 15 -3.87 10.38 -10.68
C ILE A 15 -4.33 10.76 -9.27
N THR A 16 -4.04 9.91 -8.30
CA THR A 16 -4.32 10.13 -6.89
C THR A 16 -3.01 10.14 -6.13
N LEU A 17 -2.78 11.17 -5.32
CA LEU A 17 -1.72 11.22 -4.33
C LEU A 17 -2.36 11.31 -2.95
N THR A 18 -1.98 10.43 -2.05
CA THR A 18 -2.39 10.46 -0.65
C THR A 18 -1.16 10.42 0.22
N ALA A 19 -0.97 11.45 1.04
CA ALA A 19 0.06 11.49 2.07
C ALA A 19 -0.62 11.54 3.43
N GLN A 20 -0.18 10.72 4.38
CA GLN A 20 -0.73 10.72 5.72
C GLN A 20 0.34 10.45 6.76
N ARG A 21 0.08 10.98 7.96
CA ARG A 21 0.83 10.67 9.16
C ARG A 21 -0.14 10.38 10.29
N ALA A 22 0.00 9.20 10.89
CA ALA A 22 -0.81 8.73 11.99
C ALA A 22 0.07 8.22 13.14
N PHE A 23 -0.49 8.26 14.35
CA PHE A 23 0.07 7.56 15.50
C PHE A 23 -0.65 6.21 15.60
N ASN A 24 0.14 5.14 15.64
CA ASN A 24 -0.35 3.77 15.73
C ASN A 24 0.29 3.09 16.94
N GLN A 25 -0.32 1.99 17.39
CA GLN A 25 0.23 1.13 18.42
C GLN A 25 0.45 -0.26 17.85
N ASP A 26 1.62 -0.83 18.12
CA ASP A 26 1.95 -2.20 17.75
C ASP A 26 1.49 -3.14 18.87
N THR A 27 0.56 -4.02 18.55
CA THR A 27 -0.01 -5.00 19.48
C THR A 27 0.97 -6.12 19.83
N ASP A 28 1.97 -6.38 18.97
CA ASP A 28 2.86 -7.52 19.13
C ASP A 28 4.03 -7.21 20.08
N PHE A 29 4.33 -5.93 20.30
CA PHE A 29 5.47 -5.45 21.11
C PHE A 29 5.05 -4.55 22.27
N ARG A 30 4.35 -5.11 23.28
CA ARG A 30 4.00 -4.40 24.53
C ARG A 30 3.35 -3.03 24.30
N ASN A 31 2.49 -2.90 23.27
CA ASN A 31 1.86 -1.64 22.88
C ASN A 31 2.87 -0.54 22.55
N ALA A 32 3.95 -0.86 21.83
CA ALA A 32 4.91 0.12 21.38
C ALA A 32 4.24 1.10 20.40
N GLY A 33 4.12 2.36 20.82
CA GLY A 33 3.64 3.44 19.97
C GLY A 33 4.63 3.77 18.85
N TYR A 34 4.13 4.07 17.66
CA TYR A 34 4.94 4.48 16.52
C TYR A 34 4.22 5.52 15.66
N TYR A 35 5.00 6.37 15.00
CA TYR A 35 4.46 7.22 13.94
C TYR A 35 4.56 6.50 12.61
N ASN A 36 3.42 6.35 11.95
CA ASN A 36 3.31 5.84 10.60
C ASN A 36 3.17 7.02 9.64
N THR A 37 4.18 7.24 8.80
CA THR A 37 4.12 8.21 7.70
C THR A 37 4.03 7.44 6.40
N SER A 38 2.98 7.66 5.62
CA SER A 38 2.81 6.97 4.34
C SER A 38 2.50 7.92 3.20
N VAL A 39 3.05 7.62 2.04
CA VAL A 39 2.75 8.27 0.76
C VAL A 39 2.29 7.19 -0.19
N PHE A 40 1.17 7.44 -0.86
CA PHE A 40 0.56 6.56 -1.84
C PHE A 40 0.28 7.36 -3.11
N VAL A 41 0.67 6.80 -4.26
CA VAL A 41 0.38 7.34 -5.59
C VAL A 41 -0.31 6.26 -6.39
N ALA A 42 -1.40 6.60 -7.08
CA ALA A 42 -2.01 5.71 -8.06
C ALA A 42 -2.35 6.45 -9.33
N LEU A 43 -2.11 5.79 -10.47
CA LEU A 43 -2.61 6.20 -11.77
C LEU A 43 -3.64 5.17 -12.21
N ASN A 44 -4.86 5.62 -12.51
CA ASN A 44 -5.91 4.77 -13.06
C ASN A 44 -6.20 5.21 -14.50
N HIS A 45 -6.43 4.22 -15.38
CA HIS A 45 -6.78 4.46 -16.77
C HIS A 45 -7.91 3.53 -17.25
N GLN A 46 -8.86 4.10 -17.99
CA GLN A 46 -9.96 3.38 -18.62
C GLN A 46 -9.74 3.22 -20.12
N TRP A 47 -9.50 1.98 -20.55
CA TRP A 47 -9.32 1.60 -21.94
C TRP A 47 -10.67 1.33 -22.60
N ASN A 48 -11.31 2.37 -23.11
CA ASN A 48 -12.67 2.28 -23.70
C ASN A 48 -12.77 1.24 -24.82
N ARG A 49 -11.76 1.12 -25.69
CA ARG A 49 -11.74 0.15 -26.80
C ARG A 49 -11.73 -1.30 -26.33
N LEU A 50 -11.01 -1.59 -25.24
CA LEU A 50 -10.86 -2.94 -24.70
C LEU A 50 -11.89 -3.25 -23.61
N ARG A 51 -12.71 -2.26 -23.23
CA ARG A 51 -13.60 -2.31 -22.05
C ARG A 51 -12.83 -2.78 -20.82
N LEU A 52 -11.65 -2.22 -20.59
CA LEU A 52 -10.76 -2.61 -19.51
C LEU A 52 -10.39 -1.38 -18.69
N ALA A 53 -10.26 -1.54 -17.37
CA ALA A 53 -9.68 -0.53 -16.51
C ALA A 53 -8.38 -1.08 -15.91
N SER A 54 -7.32 -0.29 -15.94
CA SER A 54 -6.04 -0.63 -15.34
C SER A 54 -5.66 0.40 -14.29
N TYR A 55 -4.85 -0.02 -13.33
CA TYR A 55 -4.15 0.92 -12.47
C TYR A 55 -2.73 0.46 -12.20
N VAL A 56 -1.90 1.44 -11.87
CA VAL A 56 -0.59 1.23 -11.26
C VAL A 56 -0.52 2.09 -10.01
N SER A 57 0.02 1.55 -8.93
CA SER A 57 0.21 2.26 -7.68
C SER A 57 1.60 2.05 -7.13
N PHE A 58 2.05 3.04 -6.38
CA PHE A 58 3.29 3.00 -5.62
C PHE A 58 2.99 3.53 -4.22
N TYR A 59 3.58 2.91 -3.21
CA TYR A 59 3.49 3.43 -1.86
C TYR A 59 4.79 3.26 -1.08
N PHE A 60 4.99 4.20 -0.18
CA PHE A 60 6.06 4.21 0.79
C PHE A 60 5.45 4.40 2.17
N ILE A 61 5.90 3.62 3.14
CA ILE A 61 5.50 3.69 4.54
C ILE A 61 6.75 3.70 5.39
N ASN A 62 6.88 4.68 6.28
CA ASN A 62 7.88 4.72 7.33
C ASN A 62 7.18 4.57 8.68
N SER A 63 7.53 3.51 9.41
CA SER A 63 7.07 3.26 10.78
C SER A 63 8.21 3.51 11.76
N ASN A 64 8.13 4.61 12.49
CA ASN A 64 9.16 5.06 13.43
C ASN A 64 8.67 4.86 14.87
N TYR A 65 9.18 3.82 15.53
CA TYR A 65 8.77 3.42 16.87
C TYR A 65 9.33 4.36 17.92
N LEU A 66 8.54 4.77 18.91
CA LEU A 66 8.96 5.81 19.86
C LEU A 66 10.01 5.33 20.85
N ASN A 67 9.83 4.12 21.37
CA ASN A 67 10.64 3.57 22.44
C ASN A 67 11.67 2.56 21.89
N PRO A 68 12.89 2.52 22.46
CA PRO A 68 13.82 1.45 22.16
C PRO A 68 13.29 0.12 22.71
N THR A 69 13.60 -0.97 22.02
CA THR A 69 13.30 -2.32 22.46
C THR A 69 14.50 -3.23 22.22
N LEU A 70 14.52 -4.37 22.90
CA LEU A 70 15.57 -5.36 22.75
C LEU A 70 15.41 -6.05 21.39
N ASP A 71 16.45 -5.98 20.56
CA ASP A 71 16.56 -6.72 19.30
C ASP A 71 16.94 -8.18 19.55
N ALA A 72 16.73 -9.05 18.56
CA ALA A 72 17.03 -10.48 18.66
C ALA A 72 18.53 -10.75 18.92
N GLN A 73 19.40 -9.79 18.59
CA GLN A 73 20.84 -9.80 18.81
C GLN A 73 21.24 -9.27 20.21
N GLY A 74 20.27 -8.92 21.06
CA GLY A 74 20.52 -8.42 22.41
C GLY A 74 20.86 -6.92 22.49
N GLN A 75 20.72 -6.18 21.39
CA GLN A 75 20.97 -4.74 21.36
C GLN A 75 19.68 -3.97 21.67
N PHE A 76 19.75 -2.91 22.48
CA PHE A 76 18.63 -1.99 22.66
C PHE A 76 18.65 -0.94 21.56
N LEU A 77 17.73 -1.04 20.61
CA LEU A 77 17.65 -0.18 19.45
C LEU A 77 16.25 0.41 19.31
N LYS A 78 16.17 1.57 18.69
CA LYS A 78 14.90 2.15 18.25
C LYS A 78 14.53 1.54 16.90
N ARG A 79 13.37 0.87 16.82
CA ARG A 79 12.94 0.21 15.59
C ARG A 79 12.48 1.22 14.54
N LEU A 80 12.93 1.02 13.31
CA LEU A 80 12.59 1.80 12.14
C LEU A 80 12.30 0.84 10.99
N ASP A 81 11.06 0.88 10.50
CA ASP A 81 10.65 0.05 9.38
C ASP A 81 10.30 0.92 8.18
N ASN A 82 10.87 0.57 7.03
CA ASN A 82 10.54 1.16 5.75
C ASN A 82 9.85 0.10 4.90
N THR A 83 8.66 0.41 4.41
CA THR A 83 7.93 -0.45 3.48
C THR A 83 7.79 0.29 2.16
N LEU A 84 8.24 -0.34 1.09
CA LEU A 84 8.04 0.09 -0.28
C LEU A 84 7.15 -0.93 -0.96
N GLY A 85 6.21 -0.46 -1.76
CA GLY A 85 5.41 -1.37 -2.56
C GLY A 85 4.95 -0.75 -3.86
N THR A 86 4.68 -1.64 -4.80
CA THR A 86 4.07 -1.31 -6.08
C THR A 86 2.91 -2.26 -6.33
N GLY A 87 1.87 -1.74 -6.96
CA GLY A 87 0.68 -2.49 -7.32
C GLY A 87 0.37 -2.27 -8.78
N PHE A 88 -0.11 -3.31 -9.44
CA PHE A 88 -0.69 -3.23 -10.77
C PHE A 88 -1.95 -4.06 -10.79
N GLY A 89 -2.98 -3.59 -11.49
CA GLY A 89 -4.17 -4.40 -11.66
C GLY A 89 -4.92 -4.08 -12.93
N LEU A 90 -5.68 -5.08 -13.38
CA LEU A 90 -6.55 -5.04 -14.53
C LEU A 90 -7.94 -5.48 -14.09
N SER A 91 -8.96 -4.82 -14.61
CA SER A 91 -10.34 -5.20 -14.35
C SER A 91 -11.21 -5.02 -15.59
N ARG A 92 -12.17 -5.93 -15.77
CA ARG A 92 -13.05 -5.96 -16.93
C ARG A 92 -14.48 -6.30 -16.50
N PRO A 93 -15.50 -5.55 -16.96
CA PRO A 93 -16.89 -5.93 -16.75
C PRO A 93 -17.18 -7.21 -17.54
N VAL A 94 -17.68 -8.22 -16.83
CA VAL A 94 -18.19 -9.48 -17.41
C VAL A 94 -19.68 -9.31 -17.74
N THR A 95 -20.42 -8.67 -16.84
CA THR A 95 -21.82 -8.25 -17.03
C THR A 95 -21.99 -6.79 -16.60
N ARG A 96 -23.22 -6.27 -16.62
CA ARG A 96 -23.52 -4.91 -16.12
C ARG A 96 -23.26 -4.75 -14.61
N TRP A 97 -23.36 -5.85 -13.86
CA TRP A 97 -23.26 -5.87 -12.40
C TRP A 97 -22.05 -6.64 -11.89
N LEU A 98 -21.29 -7.32 -12.76
CA LEU A 98 -20.13 -8.15 -12.41
C LEU A 98 -18.86 -7.67 -13.11
N ARG A 99 -17.78 -7.50 -12.33
CA ARG A 99 -16.45 -7.17 -12.83
C ARG A 99 -15.44 -8.22 -12.37
N ALA A 100 -14.67 -8.77 -13.30
CA ALA A 100 -13.51 -9.60 -12.98
C ALA A 100 -12.28 -8.70 -12.78
N ARG A 101 -11.42 -9.05 -11.84
CA ARG A 101 -10.23 -8.28 -11.47
C ARG A 101 -9.06 -9.21 -11.18
N VAL A 102 -7.89 -8.82 -11.64
CA VAL A 102 -6.61 -9.45 -11.32
C VAL A 102 -5.65 -8.34 -10.87
N ASP A 103 -5.03 -8.54 -9.72
CA ASP A 103 -4.07 -7.62 -9.13
C ASP A 103 -2.77 -8.35 -8.82
N TYR A 104 -1.68 -7.64 -9.02
CA TYR A 104 -0.36 -8.00 -8.55
C TYR A 104 0.13 -6.91 -7.60
N ALA A 105 0.65 -7.32 -6.45
CA ALA A 105 1.28 -6.42 -5.50
C ALA A 105 2.64 -6.97 -5.09
N TYR A 106 3.65 -6.11 -5.18
CA TYR A 106 4.96 -6.34 -4.60
C TYR A 106 5.15 -5.45 -3.38
N LEU A 107 5.70 -6.02 -2.32
CA LEU A 107 6.01 -5.33 -1.08
C LEU A 107 7.42 -5.74 -0.63
N ASN A 108 8.24 -4.75 -0.34
CA ASN A 108 9.52 -4.90 0.33
C ASN A 108 9.45 -4.14 1.67
N ARG A 109 9.66 -4.85 2.78
CA ARG A 109 9.83 -4.24 4.09
C ARG A 109 11.28 -4.40 4.52
N SER A 110 11.94 -3.30 4.81
CA SER A 110 13.24 -3.28 5.49
C SER A 110 13.05 -2.80 6.93
N SER A 111 13.78 -3.43 7.83
CA SER A 111 13.83 -3.07 9.25
C SER A 111 15.27 -3.15 9.73
N ASN A 112 15.64 -2.27 10.65
CA ASN A 112 16.88 -2.39 11.40
C ASN A 112 16.83 -3.47 12.49
N PHE A 113 15.67 -4.08 12.72
CA PHE A 113 15.50 -5.22 13.62
C PHE A 113 15.58 -6.54 12.84
N PHE A 114 16.20 -7.54 13.46
CA PHE A 114 16.32 -8.84 12.82
C PHE A 114 14.97 -9.57 12.75
N GLY A 115 14.72 -10.26 11.65
CA GLY A 115 13.50 -11.04 11.42
C GLY A 115 12.28 -10.24 10.94
N TYR A 116 12.37 -8.91 10.82
CA TYR A 116 11.26 -8.07 10.34
C TYR A 116 11.38 -7.63 8.89
N SER A 117 12.53 -7.86 8.27
CA SER A 117 12.73 -7.59 6.85
C SER A 117 12.18 -8.74 6.02
N TYR A 118 11.33 -8.45 5.03
CA TYR A 118 10.79 -9.47 4.12
C TYR A 118 10.37 -8.88 2.78
N ASN A 119 10.32 -9.76 1.79
CA ASN A 119 9.76 -9.49 0.46
C ASN A 119 8.51 -10.32 0.29
N ASP A 120 7.47 -9.71 -0.26
CA ASP A 120 6.18 -10.35 -0.47
C ASP A 120 5.66 -10.06 -1.87
N ASN A 121 5.23 -11.11 -2.56
CA ASN A 121 4.65 -11.07 -3.89
C ASN A 121 3.26 -11.67 -3.80
N ARG A 122 2.23 -10.85 -4.04
CA ARG A 122 0.83 -11.26 -3.93
C ARG A 122 0.15 -11.13 -5.27
N VAL A 123 -0.52 -12.20 -5.68
CA VAL A 123 -1.44 -12.20 -6.82
C VAL A 123 -2.84 -12.35 -6.23
N LEU A 124 -3.73 -11.40 -6.51
CA LEU A 124 -5.13 -11.46 -6.11
C LEU A 124 -5.99 -11.58 -7.37
N MET A 125 -6.97 -12.47 -7.31
CA MET A 125 -7.99 -12.59 -8.34
C MET A 125 -9.34 -12.51 -7.65
N GLY A 126 -10.27 -11.77 -8.24
CA GLY A 126 -11.56 -11.57 -7.60
C GLY A 126 -12.64 -11.11 -8.56
N PHE A 127 -13.87 -11.24 -8.09
CA PHE A 127 -15.04 -10.70 -8.73
C PHE A 127 -15.63 -9.61 -7.84
N GLN A 128 -15.96 -8.48 -8.44
CA GLN A 128 -16.62 -7.37 -7.78
C GLN A 128 -18.03 -7.23 -8.35
N THR A 129 -19.03 -7.28 -7.47
CA THR A 129 -20.43 -7.05 -7.81
C THR A 129 -20.87 -5.64 -7.44
N SER A 130 -21.68 -5.00 -8.27
CA SER A 130 -22.39 -3.75 -7.95
C SER A 130 -23.86 -3.91 -8.33
N PHE A 131 -24.74 -3.81 -7.34
CA PHE A 131 -26.19 -3.83 -7.47
C PHE A 131 -26.76 -2.42 -7.35
#